data_AF-A0A8T7K773-F1
#
_entry.id   AF-A0A8T7K773-F1
#
_cell.length_a   1.000
_cell.length_b   1.000
_cell.length_c   1.000
_cell.angle_alpha   90.00
_cell.angle_beta   90.00
_cell.angle_gamma   90.00
#
_symmetry.space_group_name_H-M   'P 1'
#
loop_
_entity.id
_entity.type
_entity.pdbx_description
1 polymer ?
#
loop_
_entity_poly.entity_id
_entity_poly.type
_entity_poly.pdbx_seq_one_letter_code
_entity_poly.pdbx_strand_id
1 'polypeptide(L)'
;MAQKWQYLTLYVKAEAKNVADFLEERWDWKSGIPRNTPESMIPRLDALGEDGWELVHMQPVYVGENADVLMHDSGSGGRSWTSTYFCVFKRPKAE
;
A
#
# COMPACT_ATOMS: atom_id res chain seq x y z
N MET A 1 -13.63 -18.96 -23.91
CA MET A 1 -12.69 -19.45 -22.88
C MET A 1 -12.86 -18.61 -21.63
N ALA A 2 -12.64 -19.15 -20.43
CA ALA A 2 -12.72 -18.34 -19.21
C ALA A 2 -11.56 -17.35 -19.13
N GLN A 3 -11.83 -16.11 -18.71
CA GLN A 3 -10.80 -15.10 -18.46
C GLN A 3 -9.77 -15.61 -17.46
N LYS A 4 -8.48 -15.51 -17.81
CA LYS A 4 -7.37 -15.81 -16.89
C LYS A 4 -6.81 -14.52 -16.29
N TRP A 5 -6.39 -14.58 -15.04
CA TRP A 5 -5.85 -13.43 -14.30
C TRP A 5 -4.36 -13.61 -14.04
N GLN A 6 -3.62 -12.51 -14.15
CA GLN A 6 -2.29 -12.37 -13.57
C GLN A 6 -2.45 -11.64 -12.23
N TYR A 7 -1.78 -12.11 -11.19
CA TYR A 7 -1.80 -11.49 -9.86
C TYR A 7 -0.42 -10.90 -9.52
N LEU A 8 -0.44 -9.82 -8.76
CA LEU A 8 0.75 -9.16 -8.22
C LEU A 8 0.51 -8.87 -6.74
N THR A 9 1.49 -9.19 -5.90
CA THR A 9 1.48 -8.88 -4.47
C THR A 9 2.64 -7.96 -4.14
N LEU A 10 2.38 -6.92 -3.33
CA LEU A 10 3.38 -5.94 -2.96
C LEU A 10 3.16 -5.49 -1.52
N TYR A 11 4.25 -5.17 -0.83
CA TYR A 11 4.19 -4.35 0.37
C TYR A 11 4.33 -2.89 -0.03
N VAL A 12 3.32 -2.09 0.28
CA VAL A 12 3.33 -0.65 0.05
C VAL A 12 3.43 0.05 1.39
N LYS A 13 4.42 0.94 1.54
CA LYS A 13 4.66 1.66 2.79
C LYS A 13 4.30 3.13 2.62
N ALA A 14 3.50 3.65 3.54
CA ALA A 14 3.31 5.09 3.68
C ALA A 14 4.58 5.72 4.28
N GLU A 15 5.26 6.54 3.49
CA GLU A 15 6.46 7.29 3.85
C GLU A 15 6.52 8.57 3.00
N ALA A 16 6.03 9.66 3.59
CA ALA A 16 5.87 10.96 2.94
C ALA A 16 7.19 11.54 2.40
N LYS A 17 8.32 11.22 3.03
CA LYS A 17 9.64 11.73 2.63
C LYS A 17 9.97 11.44 1.16
N ASN A 18 9.46 10.34 0.61
CA ASN A 18 9.79 9.92 -0.76
C ASN A 18 8.99 10.66 -1.84
N VAL A 19 7.92 11.36 -1.46
CA VAL A 19 6.95 11.97 -2.37
C VAL A 19 6.47 13.33 -1.85
N ALA A 20 7.33 14.05 -1.11
CA ALA A 20 6.96 15.30 -0.44
C ALA A 20 6.41 16.33 -1.44
N ASP A 21 7.10 16.55 -2.56
CA ASP A 21 6.67 17.50 -3.62
C ASP A 21 5.24 17.22 -4.10
N PHE A 22 4.92 15.95 -4.35
CA PHE A 22 3.59 15.51 -4.76
C PHE A 22 2.52 15.78 -3.68
N LEU A 23 2.88 15.63 -2.40
CA LEU A 23 1.97 15.86 -1.28
C LEU A 23 1.74 17.35 -1.04
N GLU A 24 2.76 18.19 -1.20
CA GLU A 24 2.68 19.64 -1.05
C GLU A 24 1.86 20.30 -2.16
N GLU A 25 1.99 19.81 -3.40
CA GLU A 25 1.24 20.34 -4.54
C GLU A 25 -0.28 20.09 -4.41
N ARG A 26 -0.65 18.95 -3.83
CA ARG A 26 -2.01 18.41 -3.96
C ARG A 26 -2.88 18.63 -2.71
N TRP A 27 -2.28 18.96 -1.56
CA TRP A 27 -3.00 19.20 -0.31
C TRP A 27 -2.40 20.36 0.51
N ASP A 28 -3.28 21.11 1.19
CA ASP A 28 -2.90 22.13 2.18
C ASP A 28 -2.73 21.51 3.57
N TRP A 29 -1.48 21.29 3.99
CA TRP A 29 -1.12 20.66 5.25
C TRP A 29 -0.97 21.67 6.39
N LYS A 30 -2.03 21.85 7.19
CA LYS A 30 -2.08 22.82 8.30
C LYS A 30 -0.94 22.71 9.33
N SER A 31 -0.39 21.52 9.53
CA SER A 31 0.65 21.25 10.53
C SER A 31 1.86 20.51 9.94
N GLY A 32 2.08 20.68 8.64
CA GLY A 32 3.06 19.91 7.87
C GLY A 32 2.60 18.49 7.55
N ILE A 33 3.31 17.84 6.63
CA ILE A 33 2.95 16.51 6.12
C ILE A 33 3.27 15.44 7.18
N PRO A 34 2.28 14.64 7.62
CA PRO A 34 2.54 13.51 8.51
C PRO A 34 3.44 12.48 7.82
N ARG A 35 4.49 12.04 8.52
CA ARG A 35 5.47 11.09 7.98
C ARG A 35 4.84 9.85 7.34
N ASN A 36 3.83 9.28 8.00
CA ASN A 36 3.19 8.02 7.61
C ASN A 36 1.82 8.26 6.94
N THR A 37 1.62 9.41 6.30
CA THR A 37 0.32 9.75 5.70
C THR A 37 -0.02 8.79 4.54
N PRO A 38 -1.22 8.18 4.51
CA PRO A 38 -1.58 7.22 3.46
C PRO A 38 -1.52 7.77 2.03
N GLU A 39 -1.73 9.07 1.86
CA GLU A 39 -1.65 9.80 0.58
C GLU A 39 -0.28 9.64 -0.08
N SER A 40 0.77 9.38 0.70
CA SER A 40 2.11 9.11 0.17
C SER A 40 2.19 7.84 -0.70
N MET A 41 1.21 6.95 -0.61
CA MET A 41 1.14 5.74 -1.42
C MET A 41 0.52 5.99 -2.81
N ILE A 42 -0.19 7.11 -3.00
CA ILE A 42 -0.96 7.38 -4.22
C ILE A 42 -0.09 7.30 -5.49
N PRO A 43 1.11 7.90 -5.58
CA PRO A 43 1.91 7.82 -6.81
C PRO A 43 2.23 6.38 -7.23
N ARG A 44 2.48 5.49 -6.25
CA ARG A 44 2.77 4.08 -6.54
C ARG A 44 1.52 3.31 -6.96
N LEU A 45 0.38 3.61 -6.34
CA LEU A 45 -0.90 2.97 -6.67
C LEU A 45 -1.39 3.43 -8.05
N ASP A 46 -1.27 4.71 -8.36
CA ASP A 46 -1.62 5.29 -9.66
C ASP A 46 -0.76 4.67 -10.77
N ALA A 47 0.57 4.58 -10.58
CA ALA A 47 1.46 3.93 -11.55
C ALA A 47 1.09 2.45 -11.82
N LEU A 48 0.61 1.71 -10.80
CA LEU A 48 0.12 0.35 -10.99
C LEU A 48 -1.20 0.34 -11.79
N GLY A 49 -2.09 1.30 -11.54
CA GLY A 49 -3.32 1.49 -12.32
C GLY A 49 -3.04 1.79 -13.79
N GLU A 50 -2.06 2.65 -14.07
CA GLU A 50 -1.59 2.97 -15.42
C GLU A 50 -1.02 1.75 -16.16
N ASP A 51 -0.34 0.85 -15.43
CA ASP A 51 0.14 -0.45 -15.93
C ASP A 51 -0.96 -1.53 -16.11
N GLY A 52 -2.22 -1.14 -15.89
CA GLY A 52 -3.40 -1.98 -16.02
C GLY A 52 -3.68 -2.89 -14.83
N TRP A 53 -3.05 -2.66 -13.67
CA TRP A 53 -3.32 -3.40 -12.45
C TRP A 53 -4.51 -2.82 -11.68
N GLU A 54 -5.45 -3.70 -11.31
CA GLU A 54 -6.58 -3.37 -10.44
C GLU A 54 -6.26 -3.83 -9.01
N LEU A 55 -6.34 -2.92 -8.03
CA LEU A 55 -6.21 -3.25 -6.61
C LEU A 55 -7.43 -4.05 -6.14
N VAL A 56 -7.22 -5.23 -5.56
CA VAL A 56 -8.30 -6.11 -5.08
C VAL A 56 -8.32 -6.33 -3.58
N HIS A 57 -7.18 -6.13 -2.91
CA HIS A 57 -7.08 -6.27 -1.47
C HIS A 57 -5.96 -5.38 -0.93
N MET A 58 -6.19 -4.82 0.25
CA MET A 58 -5.22 -4.02 0.99
C MET A 58 -5.45 -4.22 2.49
N GLN A 59 -4.40 -4.56 3.23
CA GLN A 59 -4.49 -4.72 4.69
C GLN A 59 -3.21 -4.19 5.37
N PRO A 60 -3.32 -3.53 6.53
CA PRO A 60 -2.16 -3.16 7.33
C PRO A 60 -1.49 -4.42 7.90
N VAL A 61 -0.17 -4.48 7.83
CA VAL A 61 0.63 -5.64 8.27
C VAL A 61 1.90 -5.24 8.98
N TYR A 62 2.47 -6.16 9.76
CA TYR A 62 3.89 -6.16 10.08
C TYR A 62 4.59 -7.21 9.24
N VAL A 63 5.72 -6.83 8.66
CA VAL A 63 6.55 -7.70 7.84
C VAL A 63 7.79 -8.04 8.66
N GLY A 64 7.98 -9.32 8.97
CA GLY A 64 9.16 -9.82 9.65
C GLY A 64 10.36 -9.95 8.71
N GLU A 65 11.50 -10.33 9.27
CA GLU A 65 12.78 -10.40 8.55
C GLU A 65 12.80 -11.49 7.46
N ASN A 66 11.92 -12.49 7.55
CA ASN A 66 11.82 -13.59 6.58
C ASN A 66 10.64 -13.44 5.62
N ALA A 67 10.17 -12.21 5.40
CA ALA A 67 8.94 -11.90 4.66
C ALA A 67 7.67 -12.55 5.25
N ASP A 68 7.73 -12.98 6.50
CA ASP A 68 6.59 -13.41 7.29
C ASP A 68 5.66 -12.22 7.57
N VAL A 69 4.35 -12.48 7.51
CA VAL A 69 3.31 -11.47 7.71
C VAL A 69 2.63 -11.75 9.05
N LEU A 70 2.79 -10.82 9.99
CA LEU A 70 2.08 -10.88 11.25
C LEU A 70 0.74 -10.16 11.13
N MET A 71 -0.33 -10.94 11.25
CA MET A 71 -1.68 -10.44 11.53
C MET A 71 -1.80 -10.30 13.05
N HIS A 72 -1.94 -9.09 13.58
CA HIS A 72 -2.17 -8.96 15.02
C HIS A 72 -3.56 -9.52 15.38
N ASP A 73 -3.58 -10.61 16.15
CA ASP A 73 -4.68 -10.91 17.06
C ASP A 73 -4.40 -10.14 18.37
N SER A 74 -5.33 -9.29 18.78
CA SER A 74 -5.19 -8.42 19.94
C SER A 74 -5.36 -9.17 21.26
N GLY A 75 -4.75 -10.35 21.40
CA GLY A 75 -4.86 -11.20 22.60
C GLY A 75 -4.22 -10.59 23.86
N SER A 76 -3.43 -9.53 23.74
CA SER A 76 -2.70 -8.88 24.83
C SER A 76 -3.07 -7.40 25.07
N GLY A 77 -4.11 -6.87 24.42
CA GLY A 77 -4.67 -5.54 24.72
C GLY A 77 -3.83 -4.32 24.29
N GLY A 78 -2.68 -4.51 23.63
CA GLY A 78 -1.85 -3.42 23.11
C GLY A 78 -2.29 -2.92 21.73
N ARG A 79 -2.36 -1.60 21.52
CA ARG A 79 -2.50 -0.99 20.19
C ARG A 79 -1.17 -1.06 19.45
N SER A 80 -1.18 -1.59 18.23
CA SER A 80 0.00 -1.70 17.36
C SER A 80 -0.21 -0.82 16.13
N TRP A 81 0.75 0.05 15.81
CA TRP A 81 0.71 0.96 14.66
C TRP A 81 1.69 0.52 13.57
N THR A 82 1.21 0.40 12.32
CA THR A 82 2.03 0.13 11.14
C THR A 82 1.73 1.15 10.05
N SER A 83 2.71 1.42 9.20
CA SER A 83 2.53 2.17 7.95
C SER A 83 2.74 1.31 6.71
N THR A 84 2.89 -0.01 6.89
CA THR A 84 3.07 -0.98 5.81
C THR A 84 1.77 -1.72 5.54
N TYR A 85 1.45 -1.86 4.26
CA TYR A 85 0.25 -2.50 3.77
C TYR A 85 0.61 -3.62 2.81
N PHE A 86 0.00 -4.78 2.99
CA PHE A 86 0.02 -5.85 1.99
C PHE A 86 -1.09 -5.59 0.98
N CYS A 87 -0.72 -5.38 -0.27
CA CYS A 87 -1.62 -5.11 -1.37
C CYS A 87 -1.59 -6.26 -2.38
N VAL A 88 -2.77 -6.64 -2.85
CA VAL A 88 -2.96 -7.62 -3.93
C VAL A 88 -3.62 -6.92 -5.10
N PHE A 89 -3.07 -7.14 -6.29
CA PHE A 89 -3.59 -6.62 -7.55
C PHE A 89 -3.86 -7.76 -8.53
N LYS A 90 -4.75 -7.52 -9.49
CA LYS A 90 -4.99 -8.40 -10.63
C LYS A 90 -4.98 -7.62 -11.94
N ARG A 91 -4.71 -8.30 -13.04
CA ARG A 91 -5.00 -7.82 -14.40
C ARG A 91 -5.26 -9.00 -15.35
N PRO A 92 -5.90 -8.79 -16.52
CA PRO A 92 -6.03 -9.84 -17.52
C PRO A 92 -4.66 -10.44 -17.88
N LYS A 93 -4.56 -11.78 -17.88
CA LYS A 93 -3.34 -12.46 -18.35
C LYS A 93 -3.31 -12.41 -19.87
N ALA A 94 -2.25 -11.84 -20.45
CA ALA A 94 -2.00 -11.94 -21.89
C ALA A 94 -1.84 -13.42 -22.29
N GLU A 95 -2.36 -13.78 -23.47
CA GLU A 95 -2.29 -15.15 -24.01
C GLU A 95 -0.85 -15.61 -24.27
#